data_AF-A0A957V686-F1
#
_entry.id   AF-A0A957V686-F1
#
_cell.length_a   1.000
_cell.length_b   1.000
_cell.length_c   1.000
_cell.angle_alpha   90.00
_cell.angle_beta   90.00
_cell.angle_gamma   90.00
#
_symmetry.space_group_name_H-M   'P 1'
#
loop_
_entity.id
_entity.type
_entity.pdbx_description
1 polymer ?
#
loop_
_entity_poly.entity_id
_entity_poly.type
_entity_poly.pdbx_seq_one_letter_code
_entity_poly.pdbx_strand_id
1 'polypeptide(L)'
;GWRLTGAGCTDGSNPAAITLSPGEAVSCTFANTRGGSLAVVVNTTDGNGSFGFTSTALGDFAVTTSGGTGQRSFANLAPGVYDLNEVVTSGWDQGAASCSNGSNPASVRVAAGESVTCTFENTHVQTMIFFPLMAKQ
;
A
#
# COMPACT_ATOMS: atom_id res chain seq x y z
N GLY A 1 -14.87 1.44 -4.28
CA GLY A 1 -14.87 2.89 -4.00
C GLY A 1 -15.59 3.18 -2.70
N TRP A 2 -16.86 2.79 -2.59
CA TRP A 2 -17.63 2.84 -1.34
C TRP A 2 -18.13 1.44 -0.97
N ARG A 3 -18.22 1.14 0.31
CA ARG A 3 -18.76 -0.12 0.85
C ARG A 3 -19.82 0.22 1.90
N LEU A 4 -20.98 -0.42 1.83
CA LEU A 4 -21.99 -0.31 2.88
C LEU A 4 -21.43 -0.96 4.16
N THR A 5 -21.45 -0.22 5.26
CA THR A 5 -20.89 -0.65 6.56
C THR A 5 -21.93 -0.67 7.66
N GLY A 6 -23.10 -0.08 7.44
CA GLY A 6 -24.22 -0.17 8.35
C GLY A 6 -25.52 0.19 7.65
N ALA A 7 -26.61 -0.44 8.09
CA ALA A 7 -27.95 -0.08 7.70
C ALA A 7 -28.87 -0.33 8.90
N GLY A 8 -29.72 0.63 9.23
CA GLY A 8 -30.64 0.49 10.36
C GLY A 8 -31.77 1.51 10.31
N CYS A 9 -32.93 1.11 10.81
CA CYS A 9 -34.13 1.93 10.90
C CYS A 9 -34.42 2.32 12.35
N THR A 10 -35.07 3.47 12.56
CA THR A 10 -35.36 4.03 13.89
C THR A 10 -36.27 3.15 14.75
N ASP A 11 -37.07 2.30 14.11
CA ASP A 11 -37.98 1.32 14.72
C ASP A 11 -37.35 -0.08 14.88
N GLY A 12 -36.09 -0.25 14.47
CA GLY A 12 -35.40 -1.55 14.48
C GLY A 12 -35.78 -2.49 13.33
N SER A 13 -36.62 -2.06 12.39
CA SER A 13 -36.95 -2.85 11.20
C SER A 13 -35.72 -3.13 10.35
N ASN A 14 -35.75 -4.25 9.62
CA ASN A 14 -34.81 -4.48 8.54
C ASN A 14 -35.11 -3.47 7.41
N PRO A 15 -34.13 -2.67 6.94
CA PRO A 15 -34.36 -1.74 5.82
C PRO A 15 -34.91 -2.39 4.53
N ALA A 16 -34.75 -3.71 4.37
CA ALA A 16 -35.33 -4.47 3.26
C ALA A 16 -36.79 -4.94 3.49
N ALA A 17 -37.30 -4.83 4.71
CA ALA A 17 -38.64 -5.27 5.11
C ALA A 17 -39.15 -4.42 6.29
N ILE A 18 -39.71 -3.26 5.97
CA ILE A 18 -40.26 -2.30 6.94
C ILE A 18 -41.76 -2.54 7.09
N THR A 19 -42.24 -2.69 8.32
CA THR A 19 -43.67 -2.78 8.63
C THR A 19 -44.08 -1.54 9.40
N LEU A 20 -45.10 -0.82 8.92
CA LEU A 20 -45.55 0.44 9.51
C LEU A 20 -46.92 0.29 10.18
N SER A 21 -47.06 0.86 11.36
CA SER A 21 -48.34 1.06 12.03
C SER A 21 -49.03 2.34 11.50
N PRO A 22 -50.37 2.47 11.61
CA PRO A 22 -51.06 3.70 11.22
C PRO A 22 -50.51 4.93 11.96
N GLY A 23 -50.05 5.92 11.20
CA GLY A 23 -49.46 7.16 11.74
C GLY A 23 -47.98 7.05 12.14
N GLU A 24 -47.34 5.90 11.93
CA GLU A 24 -45.92 5.71 12.23
C GLU A 24 -45.02 6.28 11.12
N ALA A 25 -43.94 6.95 11.53
CA ALA A 25 -42.89 7.43 10.63
C ALA A 25 -41.57 6.75 11.00
N VAL A 26 -40.96 6.05 10.04
CA VAL A 26 -39.70 5.34 10.20
C VAL A 26 -38.63 5.99 9.33
N SER A 27 -37.46 6.23 9.90
CA SER A 27 -36.29 6.71 9.17
C SER A 27 -35.21 5.63 9.17
N CYS A 28 -34.68 5.30 8.00
CA CYS A 28 -33.59 4.36 7.84
C CYS A 28 -32.31 5.07 7.40
N THR A 29 -31.21 4.77 8.07
CA THR A 29 -29.89 5.34 7.80
C THR A 29 -28.97 4.27 7.23
N PHE A 30 -28.24 4.62 6.17
CA PHE A 30 -27.23 3.78 5.53
C PHE A 30 -25.85 4.42 5.71
N ALA A 31 -24.94 3.74 6.39
CA ALA A 31 -23.56 4.14 6.56
C ALA A 31 -22.70 3.54 5.44
N ASN A 32 -21.96 4.39 4.72
CA ASN A 32 -21.04 3.98 3.67
C ASN A 32 -19.62 4.42 4.01
N THR A 33 -18.65 3.54 3.80
CA THR A 33 -17.23 3.84 4.00
C THR A 33 -16.49 3.80 2.67
N ARG A 34 -15.73 4.88 2.37
CA ARG A 34 -14.90 4.94 1.17
C ARG A 34 -13.62 4.13 1.38
N GLY A 35 -13.28 3.27 0.43
CA GLY A 35 -12.01 2.54 0.45
C GLY A 35 -10.83 3.48 0.17
N GLY A 36 -9.72 3.24 0.85
CA GLY A 36 -8.45 3.93 0.62
C GLY A 36 -7.62 3.26 -0.47
N SER A 37 -6.40 3.76 -0.67
CA SER A 37 -5.38 3.18 -1.54
C SER A 37 -3.99 3.28 -0.94
N LEU A 38 -3.15 2.32 -1.33
CA LEU A 38 -1.74 2.26 -0.98
C LEU A 38 -0.92 1.99 -2.25
N ALA A 39 0.03 2.86 -2.54
CA ALA A 39 1.03 2.66 -3.58
C ALA A 39 2.38 2.36 -2.96
N VAL A 40 3.07 1.36 -3.50
CA VAL A 40 4.45 1.03 -3.16
C VAL A 40 5.31 1.40 -4.35
N VAL A 41 6.22 2.34 -4.15
CA VAL A 41 7.18 2.82 -5.13
C VAL A 41 8.55 2.32 -4.74
N VAL A 42 9.29 1.77 -5.70
CA VAL A 42 10.70 1.44 -5.52
C VAL A 42 11.51 2.32 -6.45
N ASN A 43 12.48 3.03 -5.89
CA ASN A 43 13.46 3.80 -6.63
C ASN A 43 14.81 3.10 -6.57
N THR A 44 15.51 3.07 -7.70
CA THR A 44 16.81 2.44 -7.82
C THR A 44 17.86 3.39 -8.36
N THR A 45 19.05 3.34 -7.75
CA THR A 45 20.27 3.92 -8.29
C THR A 45 21.15 2.83 -8.90
N ASP A 46 21.90 3.20 -9.94
CA ASP A 46 22.90 2.34 -10.59
C ASP A 46 22.40 1.01 -11.18
N GLY A 47 21.09 0.89 -11.43
CA GLY A 47 20.52 -0.27 -12.11
C GLY A 47 18.99 -0.31 -12.11
N ASN A 48 18.47 -1.41 -12.66
CA ASN A 48 17.06 -1.79 -12.53
C ASN A 48 16.99 -3.22 -11.99
N GLY A 49 15.95 -3.53 -11.22
CA GLY A 49 15.81 -4.81 -10.53
C GLY A 49 14.35 -5.19 -10.28
N SER A 50 14.15 -6.35 -9.67
CA SER A 50 12.86 -6.80 -9.17
C SER A 50 12.96 -7.03 -7.67
N PHE A 51 12.11 -6.36 -6.91
CA PHE A 51 12.18 -6.29 -5.45
C PHE A 51 10.95 -6.95 -4.85
N GLY A 52 11.18 -7.99 -4.06
CA GLY A 52 10.12 -8.75 -3.40
C GLY A 52 9.61 -8.02 -2.16
N PHE A 53 8.33 -8.17 -1.88
CA PHE A 53 7.69 -7.68 -0.67
C PHE A 53 6.83 -8.79 -0.06
N THR A 54 6.92 -8.95 1.25
CA THR A 54 6.01 -9.75 2.04
C THR A 54 5.02 -8.84 2.76
N SER A 55 3.75 -9.23 2.77
CA SER A 55 2.69 -8.51 3.49
C SER A 55 1.63 -9.47 3.98
N THR A 56 1.32 -9.41 5.27
CA THR A 56 0.23 -10.20 5.85
C THR A 56 -1.14 -9.73 5.34
N ALA A 57 -1.29 -8.43 5.10
CA ALA A 57 -2.55 -7.83 4.68
C ALA A 57 -2.78 -7.80 3.16
N LEU A 58 -1.71 -7.76 2.36
CA LEU A 58 -1.77 -7.59 0.90
C LEU A 58 -1.34 -8.85 0.12
N GLY A 59 -0.81 -9.85 0.82
CA GLY A 59 -0.11 -10.99 0.21
C GLY A 59 1.24 -10.59 -0.37
N ASP A 60 2.04 -11.58 -0.73
CA ASP A 60 3.38 -11.36 -1.29
C ASP A 60 3.32 -10.80 -2.71
N PHE A 61 4.31 -9.98 -3.06
CA PHE A 61 4.40 -9.38 -4.39
C PHE A 61 5.80 -8.89 -4.74
N ALA A 62 5.94 -8.36 -5.95
CA ALA A 62 7.17 -7.71 -6.37
C ALA A 62 6.89 -6.39 -7.09
N VAL A 63 7.89 -5.51 -7.07
CA VAL A 63 7.97 -4.28 -7.88
C VAL A 63 9.20 -4.40 -8.77
N THR A 64 9.02 -4.30 -10.08
CA THR A 64 10.13 -4.27 -11.04
C THR A 64 10.37 -2.84 -11.49
N THR A 65 11.61 -2.38 -11.41
CA THR A 65 11.99 -1.04 -11.85
C THR A 65 12.41 -1.01 -13.32
N SER A 66 12.17 0.11 -13.97
CA SER A 66 12.67 0.44 -15.30
C SER A 66 12.97 1.93 -15.35
N GLY A 67 14.16 2.30 -15.81
CA GLY A 67 14.61 3.70 -15.77
C GLY A 67 14.78 4.25 -14.35
N GLY A 68 15.09 3.39 -13.37
CA GLY A 68 15.37 3.80 -11.98
C GLY A 68 14.15 3.85 -11.08
N THR A 69 12.96 3.46 -11.53
CA THR A 69 11.76 3.45 -10.69
C THR A 69 10.73 2.41 -11.12
N GLY A 70 9.87 2.01 -10.20
CA GLY A 70 8.77 1.07 -10.42
C GLY A 70 7.70 1.22 -9.33
N GLN A 71 6.48 0.76 -9.62
CA GLN A 71 5.37 0.91 -8.68
C GLN A 71 4.39 -0.28 -8.73
N ARG A 72 3.81 -0.60 -7.57
CA ARG A 72 2.59 -1.41 -7.44
C ARG A 72 1.54 -0.64 -6.65
N SER A 73 0.26 -0.82 -6.96
CA SER A 73 -0.82 -0.10 -6.31
C SER A 73 -1.97 -1.00 -5.92
N PHE A 74 -2.53 -0.72 -4.75
CA PHE A 74 -3.66 -1.40 -4.15
C PHE A 74 -4.78 -0.38 -3.94
N ALA A 75 -5.95 -0.66 -4.49
CA ALA A 75 -7.09 0.25 -4.42
C ALA A 75 -8.26 -0.41 -3.70
N ASN A 76 -9.19 0.42 -3.21
CA ASN A 76 -10.37 -0.03 -2.48
C ASN A 76 -10.04 -0.82 -1.21
N LEU A 77 -8.94 -0.46 -0.57
CA LEU A 77 -8.53 -1.01 0.72
C LEU A 77 -9.52 -0.60 1.81
N ALA A 78 -9.86 -1.53 2.69
CA ALA A 78 -10.61 -1.18 3.89
C ALA A 78 -9.74 -0.25 4.75
N PRO A 79 -10.32 0.73 5.46
CA PRO A 79 -9.54 1.52 6.40
C PRO A 79 -8.90 0.60 7.44
N GLY A 80 -7.62 0.78 7.72
CA GLY A 80 -6.87 -0.15 8.55
C GLY A 80 -5.37 0.11 8.56
N VAL A 81 -4.63 -0.86 9.09
CA VAL A 81 -3.16 -0.87 9.11
C VAL A 81 -2.67 -1.97 8.17
N TYR A 82 -1.69 -1.64 7.35
CA TYR A 82 -1.08 -2.50 6.35
C TYR A 82 0.43 -2.60 6.58
N ASP A 83 1.00 -3.78 6.41
CA ASP A 83 2.44 -4.02 6.54
C ASP A 83 3.11 -4.15 5.18
N LEU A 84 4.24 -3.47 4.99
CA LEU A 84 5.12 -3.59 3.83
C LEU A 84 6.51 -3.95 4.31
N ASN A 85 6.97 -5.16 3.98
CA ASN A 85 8.33 -5.59 4.26
C ASN A 85 9.02 -6.00 2.96
N GLU A 86 9.97 -5.18 2.51
CA GLU A 86 10.81 -5.52 1.37
C GLU A 86 11.77 -6.65 1.74
N VAL A 87 11.91 -7.61 0.85
CA VAL A 87 12.87 -8.71 0.95
C VAL A 87 14.19 -8.23 0.35
N VAL A 88 15.28 -8.35 1.10
CA VAL A 88 16.62 -7.97 0.64
C VAL A 88 16.95 -8.70 -0.66
N THR A 89 17.13 -7.94 -1.74
CA THR A 89 17.49 -8.45 -3.05
C THR A 89 19.01 -8.58 -3.13
N SER A 90 19.51 -9.77 -3.48
CA SER A 90 20.96 -9.98 -3.67
C SER A 90 21.52 -9.01 -4.71
N GLY A 91 22.66 -8.39 -4.40
CA GLY A 91 23.27 -7.37 -5.28
C GLY A 91 22.69 -5.97 -5.11
N TRP A 92 21.84 -5.75 -4.09
CA TRP A 92 21.27 -4.45 -3.78
C TRP A 92 21.42 -4.13 -2.29
N ASP A 93 21.73 -2.88 -1.99
CA ASP A 93 21.63 -2.30 -0.66
C ASP A 93 20.30 -1.57 -0.54
N GLN A 94 19.45 -2.02 0.39
CA GLN A 94 18.20 -1.34 0.72
C GLN A 94 18.51 -0.12 1.58
N GLY A 95 18.09 1.05 1.10
CA GLY A 95 18.24 2.33 1.76
C GLY A 95 17.02 2.72 2.59
N ALA A 96 16.67 4.01 2.53
CA ALA A 96 15.55 4.54 3.28
C ALA A 96 14.19 4.05 2.73
N ALA A 97 13.22 3.89 3.63
CA ALA A 97 11.83 3.66 3.30
C ALA A 97 10.94 4.65 4.07
N SER A 98 9.97 5.27 3.39
CA SER A 98 9.08 6.26 4.00
C SER A 98 7.70 6.28 3.34
N CYS A 99 6.67 6.69 4.09
CA CYS A 99 5.31 6.83 3.57
C CYS A 99 4.87 8.29 3.59
N SER A 100 4.05 8.68 2.61
CA SER A 100 3.61 10.07 2.37
C SER A 100 2.80 10.66 3.53
N ASN A 101 2.18 9.82 4.36
CA ASN A 101 1.44 10.23 5.55
C ASN A 101 2.25 10.11 6.86
N GLY A 102 3.55 9.83 6.77
CA GLY A 102 4.45 9.69 7.92
C GLY A 102 4.35 8.35 8.65
N SER A 103 3.53 7.41 8.18
CA SER A 103 3.51 6.06 8.75
C SER A 103 4.85 5.35 8.56
N ASN A 104 5.18 4.46 9.50
CA ASN A 104 6.24 3.48 9.29
C ASN A 104 5.79 2.46 8.21
N PRO A 105 6.62 2.11 7.21
CA PRO A 105 6.27 1.12 6.19
C PRO A 105 5.86 -0.26 6.74
N ALA A 106 6.37 -0.67 7.90
CA ALA A 106 5.94 -1.90 8.56
C ALA A 106 4.53 -1.82 9.20
N SER A 107 3.95 -0.62 9.30
CA SER A 107 2.64 -0.36 9.91
C SER A 107 1.96 0.88 9.32
N VAL A 108 1.59 0.81 8.05
CA VAL A 108 0.97 1.89 7.28
C VAL A 108 -0.49 2.05 7.64
N ARG A 109 -0.87 3.15 8.28
CA ARG A 109 -2.29 3.47 8.50
C ARG A 109 -2.88 4.07 7.24
N VAL A 110 -3.97 3.47 6.75
CA VAL A 110 -4.77 3.98 5.62
C VAL A 110 -6.17 4.27 6.13
N ALA A 111 -6.55 5.55 6.16
CA ALA A 111 -7.88 6.01 6.53
C ALA A 111 -8.89 5.88 5.38
N ALA A 112 -10.18 6.07 5.69
CA ALA A 112 -11.24 5.99 4.69
C ALA A 112 -11.05 7.02 3.58
N GLY A 113 -10.95 6.53 2.35
CA GLY A 113 -10.74 7.35 1.16
C GLY A 113 -9.34 8.00 1.05
N GLU A 114 -8.41 7.69 1.96
CA GLU A 114 -7.03 8.18 1.93
C GLU A 114 -6.22 7.45 0.85
N SER A 115 -5.32 8.17 0.21
CA SER A 115 -4.31 7.62 -0.70
C SER A 115 -2.93 7.80 -0.07
N VAL A 116 -2.24 6.69 0.21
CA VAL A 116 -0.89 6.70 0.78
C VAL A 116 0.10 6.15 -0.24
N THR A 117 1.27 6.78 -0.35
CA THR A 117 2.39 6.27 -1.15
C THR A 117 3.57 6.00 -0.23
N CYS A 118 4.09 4.78 -0.23
CA CYS A 118 5.33 4.43 0.44
C CYS A 118 6.44 4.20 -0.60
N THR A 119 7.58 4.85 -0.39
CA THR A 119 8.74 4.80 -1.28
C THR A 119 9.88 4.08 -0.59
N PHE A 120 10.51 3.14 -1.29
CA PHE A 120 11.67 2.37 -0.88
C PHE A 120 12.84 2.65 -1.83
N GLU A 121 14.00 3.00 -1.28
CA GLU A 121 15.20 3.31 -2.04
C GLU A 121 16.14 2.11 -2.07
N ASN A 122 16.70 1.77 -3.23
CA ASN A 122 17.63 0.66 -3.41
C ASN A 122 18.84 1.08 -4.26
N THR A 123 20.04 0.72 -3.85
CA THR A 123 21.28 1.00 -4.61
C THR A 123 21.93 -0.30 -5.06
N HIS A 124 22.23 -0.43 -6.35
CA HIS A 124 22.89 -1.64 -6.86
C HIS A 124 24.36 -1.66 -6.41
N VAL A 125 24.81 -2.72 -5.74
CA VAL A 125 26.23 -2.83 -5.33
C VAL A 125 27.10 -3.14 -6.53
N GLN A 126 27.79 -2.12 -7.04
CA GLN A 126 28.81 -2.29 -8.06
C GLN A 126 30.08 -2.88 -7.45
N THR A 127 30.56 -4.00 -8.02
CA THR A 127 31.88 -4.53 -7.65
C THR A 127 32.95 -3.71 -8.38
N MET A 128 33.71 -2.90 -7.63
CA MET A 128 34.85 -2.16 -8.18
C MET A 128 36.03 -3.12 -8.40
N ILE A 129 36.26 -3.55 -9.64
CA ILE A 129 37.45 -4.35 -10.01
C ILE A 129 38.61 -3.38 -10.26
N PHE A 130 39.55 -3.29 -9.32
CA PHE A 130 40.82 -2.59 -9.54
C PHE A 130 41.68 -3.41 -10.51
N PHE A 131 41.84 -2.95 -11.76
CA PHE A 131 42.92 -3.44 -12.61
C PHE A 131 44.19 -2.67 -12.23
N PRO A 132 45.21 -3.29 -11.61
CA PRO A 132 46.49 -2.62 -11.44
C PRO A 132 47.03 -2.28 -12.83
N LEU A 133 47.26 -0.99 -13.08
CA LEU A 133 47.99 -0.53 -14.26
C LEU A 133 49.38 -1.17 -14.20
N MET A 134 49.62 -2.20 -15.01
CA MET A 134 50.99 -2.65 -15.25
C MET A 134 51.67 -1.56 -16.07
N ALA A 135 52.48 -0.73 -15.39
CA ALA A 135 53.38 0.18 -16.05
C ALA A 135 54.35 -0.66 -16.91
N LYS A 136 54.24 -0.53 -18.24
CA LYS A 136 55.26 -1.03 -19.17
C LYS A 136 56.55 -0.24 -18.88
N GLN A 137 57.61 -0.96 -18.51
CA GLN A 137 58.99 -0.46 -18.60
C GLN A 137 59.39 -0.33 -20.07
#